data_AF-A0A9E0MH30-F1
#
_entry.id   AF-A0A9E0MH30-F1
#
_cell.length_a   1.000
_cell.length_b   1.000
_cell.length_c   1.000
_cell.angle_alpha   90.00
_cell.angle_beta   90.00
_cell.angle_gamma   90.00
#
_symmetry.space_group_name_H-M   'P 1'
#
loop_
_entity.id
_entity.type
_entity.pdbx_description
1 polymer ?
#
loop_
_entity_poly.entity_id
_entity_poly.type
_entity_poly.pdbx_seq_one_letter_code
_entity_poly.pdbx_strand_id
1 'polypeptide(L)'
;MATEADTKIPAPASGTKRAKPAAAAKAVAAPRNATAPRSAPKPAKPAMAKPLPREKLDEMFKLVKGATSVELKLSVPVGAGSATVKGLGFDPVEAQPRQAFFFDTPDLALNKAGVVVRARRIQGGDGDTVVKLRPVDPATIDPDLRRSAAFKIEVDAMPGGFVCSASFKGTCTGQEVRDVASGAMPLRKLLSKEQRAFYDKHAPAGITMDKLVLLGPTFVLKTKHQPKAKEFDRPIVLEVWIYPDGSMIIEVSTKCLPKETYKVIYDFKDYLSRNGIAILVDQSAKTKTALEFYTARLKSGG
;
A
#
# COMPACT_ATOMS: atom_id res chain seq x y z
N MET A 1 -20.62 -8.48 59.86
CA MET A 1 -21.16 -7.28 59.19
C MET A 1 -20.80 -7.42 57.72
N ALA A 2 -21.64 -8.15 56.96
CA ALA A 2 -22.74 -7.63 56.12
C ALA A 2 -22.20 -7.17 54.75
N THR A 3 -22.65 -7.62 53.58
CA THR A 3 -23.64 -8.64 53.16
C THR A 3 -23.42 -8.85 51.65
N GLU A 4 -23.63 -10.07 51.17
CA GLU A 4 -23.78 -10.42 49.74
C GLU A 4 -25.03 -9.76 49.12
N ALA A 5 -24.99 -9.48 47.82
CA ALA A 5 -26.18 -9.28 47.00
C ALA A 5 -25.97 -9.87 45.60
N ASP A 6 -26.39 -11.12 45.48
CA ASP A 6 -26.47 -11.94 44.29
C ASP A 6 -27.77 -11.55 43.54
N THR A 7 -27.68 -11.13 42.27
CA THR A 7 -28.87 -10.77 41.47
C THR A 7 -29.07 -11.74 40.32
N LYS A 8 -30.06 -12.61 40.51
CA LYS A 8 -30.47 -13.73 39.67
C LYS A 8 -31.34 -13.25 38.49
N ILE A 9 -30.95 -13.57 37.26
CA ILE A 9 -31.73 -13.33 36.03
C ILE A 9 -32.76 -14.46 35.85
N PRO A 10 -34.07 -14.18 35.66
CA PRO A 10 -35.05 -15.23 35.41
C PRO A 10 -35.13 -15.65 33.93
N ALA A 11 -35.29 -16.96 33.72
CA ALA A 11 -35.41 -17.65 32.44
C ALA A 11 -36.78 -17.43 31.76
N PRO A 12 -36.89 -17.58 30.43
CA PRO A 12 -38.13 -17.33 29.68
C PRO A 12 -39.16 -18.45 29.83
N ALA A 13 -40.43 -18.05 29.97
CA ALA A 13 -41.58 -18.95 30.09
C ALA A 13 -41.97 -19.58 28.74
N SER A 14 -42.15 -20.90 28.77
CA SER A 14 -42.72 -21.73 27.70
C SER A 14 -44.19 -22.05 27.96
N GLY A 15 -45.05 -21.85 26.95
CA GLY A 15 -46.45 -22.30 26.91
C GLY A 15 -47.17 -21.55 25.78
N THR A 16 -48.04 -22.08 24.95
CA THR A 16 -48.87 -23.29 25.04
C THR A 16 -49.41 -23.68 23.64
N LYS A 17 -49.51 -24.99 23.43
CA LYS A 17 -50.50 -25.78 22.67
C LYS A 17 -51.26 -25.18 21.47
N ARG A 18 -50.85 -25.72 20.31
CA ARG A 18 -51.62 -26.23 19.15
C ARG A 18 -53.16 -26.34 19.30
N ALA A 19 -53.89 -25.71 18.38
CA ALA A 19 -55.28 -26.03 18.03
C ALA A 19 -55.37 -26.49 16.56
N LYS A 20 -56.25 -27.46 16.27
CA LYS A 20 -56.48 -28.13 14.96
C LYS A 20 -57.68 -27.49 14.19
N PRO A 21 -57.90 -27.83 12.90
CA PRO A 21 -58.28 -26.88 11.85
C PRO A 21 -59.79 -26.78 11.59
N ALA A 22 -60.20 -25.63 11.02
CA ALA A 22 -61.50 -25.45 10.38
C ALA A 22 -61.33 -25.08 8.89
N ALA A 23 -62.36 -25.40 8.12
CA ALA A 23 -62.29 -25.78 6.71
C ALA A 23 -62.20 -24.66 5.66
N ALA A 24 -61.80 -25.14 4.47
CA ALA A 24 -61.77 -24.56 3.13
C ALA A 24 -62.49 -23.22 2.85
N ALA A 25 -61.72 -22.24 2.38
CA ALA A 25 -62.19 -21.15 1.54
C ALA A 25 -61.41 -21.15 0.20
N LYS A 26 -62.14 -20.95 -0.90
CA LYS A 26 -61.74 -21.16 -2.29
C LYS A 26 -60.55 -20.29 -2.73
N ALA A 27 -59.65 -20.91 -3.51
CA ALA A 27 -58.53 -20.26 -4.16
C ALA A 27 -59.02 -19.26 -5.23
N VAL A 28 -58.61 -18.00 -5.10
CA VAL A 28 -58.68 -17.00 -6.17
C VAL A 28 -57.31 -16.98 -6.85
N ALA A 29 -57.29 -17.27 -8.14
CA ALA A 29 -56.07 -17.37 -8.94
C ALA A 29 -55.36 -16.00 -9.04
N ALA A 30 -54.09 -15.94 -8.62
CA ALA A 30 -53.21 -14.80 -8.86
C ALA A 30 -52.67 -14.82 -10.30
N PRO A 31 -52.55 -13.66 -10.97
CA PRO A 31 -52.01 -13.60 -12.32
C PRO A 31 -50.51 -13.95 -12.29
N ARG A 32 -50.16 -15.03 -12.99
CA ARG A 32 -48.78 -15.40 -13.31
C ARG A 32 -48.28 -14.46 -14.40
N ASN A 33 -47.50 -13.45 -14.03
CA ASN A 33 -46.46 -12.85 -14.87
C ASN A 33 -45.57 -11.92 -14.00
N ALA A 34 -44.75 -12.53 -13.15
CA ALA A 34 -43.60 -11.85 -12.57
C ALA A 34 -42.37 -12.26 -13.38
N THR A 35 -41.87 -11.34 -14.19
CA THR A 35 -40.63 -11.45 -14.95
C THR A 35 -39.48 -11.70 -13.96
N ALA A 36 -38.73 -12.78 -14.17
CA ALA A 36 -37.58 -13.13 -13.35
C ALA A 36 -36.56 -11.98 -13.33
N PRO A 37 -35.90 -11.70 -12.18
CA PRO A 37 -34.84 -10.70 -12.15
C PRO A 37 -33.70 -11.15 -13.06
N ARG A 38 -33.35 -10.31 -14.04
CA ARG A 38 -32.17 -10.45 -14.88
C ARG A 38 -30.97 -10.73 -13.98
N SER A 39 -30.34 -11.89 -14.16
CA SER A 39 -29.07 -12.22 -13.52
C SER A 39 -28.09 -11.08 -13.81
N ALA A 40 -27.57 -10.44 -12.75
CA ALA A 40 -26.50 -9.47 -12.88
C ALA A 40 -25.36 -10.11 -13.69
N PRO A 41 -24.77 -9.39 -14.67
CA PRO A 41 -23.66 -9.92 -15.44
C PRO A 41 -22.54 -10.30 -14.48
N LYS A 42 -22.04 -11.54 -14.60
CA LYS A 42 -20.88 -12.02 -13.85
C LYS A 42 -19.75 -11.00 -14.03
N PRO A 43 -19.10 -10.53 -12.95
CA PRO A 43 -17.96 -9.63 -13.10
C PRO A 43 -16.91 -10.31 -13.97
N ALA A 44 -16.47 -9.61 -15.01
CA ALA A 44 -15.44 -10.11 -15.92
C ALA A 44 -14.20 -10.49 -15.11
N LYS A 45 -13.64 -11.68 -15.37
CA LYS A 45 -12.40 -12.08 -14.71
C LYS A 45 -11.30 -11.08 -15.08
N PRO A 46 -10.61 -10.48 -14.11
CA PRO A 46 -9.56 -9.52 -14.42
C PRO A 46 -8.42 -10.21 -15.21
N ALA A 47 -7.86 -9.48 -16.17
CA ALA A 47 -6.79 -10.00 -17.01
C ALA A 47 -5.51 -10.28 -16.21
N MET A 48 -4.81 -11.36 -16.55
CA MET A 48 -3.52 -11.72 -15.94
C MET A 48 -2.36 -10.95 -16.59
N ALA A 49 -1.38 -10.55 -15.79
CA ALA A 49 -0.21 -9.83 -16.28
C ALA A 49 0.61 -10.69 -17.27
N LYS A 50 0.96 -10.12 -18.42
CA LYS A 50 1.88 -10.76 -19.38
C LYS A 50 3.32 -10.72 -18.84
N PRO A 51 4.15 -11.73 -19.15
CA PRO A 51 5.58 -11.65 -18.90
C PRO A 51 6.22 -10.44 -19.58
N LEU A 52 7.27 -9.90 -18.97
CA LEU A 52 8.07 -8.83 -19.59
C LEU A 52 8.75 -9.35 -20.87
N PRO A 53 8.76 -8.57 -21.97
CA PRO A 53 9.58 -8.87 -23.14
C PRO A 53 11.06 -9.00 -22.78
N ARG A 54 11.82 -9.76 -23.58
CA ARG A 54 13.23 -10.05 -23.32
C ARG A 54 14.07 -8.77 -23.21
N GLU A 55 13.83 -7.80 -24.07
CA GLU A 55 14.53 -6.52 -24.12
C GLU A 55 14.33 -5.75 -22.79
N LYS A 56 13.11 -5.83 -22.23
CA LYS A 56 12.77 -5.23 -20.94
C LYS A 56 13.40 -5.98 -19.77
N LEU A 57 13.52 -7.31 -19.87
CA LEU A 57 14.26 -8.08 -18.87
C LEU A 57 15.76 -7.71 -18.88
N ASP A 58 16.36 -7.55 -20.05
CA ASP A 58 17.76 -7.14 -20.17
C ASP A 58 18.00 -5.74 -19.59
N GLU A 59 17.08 -4.80 -19.86
CA GLU A 59 17.08 -3.46 -19.24
C GLU A 59 16.97 -3.54 -17.72
N MET A 60 16.04 -4.34 -17.18
CA MET A 60 15.90 -4.55 -15.74
C MET A 60 17.19 -5.10 -15.13
N PHE A 61 17.79 -6.13 -15.73
CA PHE A 61 19.00 -6.76 -15.20
C PHE A 61 20.22 -5.83 -15.25
N LYS A 62 20.29 -4.90 -16.21
CA LYS A 62 21.31 -3.82 -16.20
C LYS A 62 21.16 -2.95 -14.95
N LEU A 63 19.95 -2.54 -14.61
CA LEU A 63 19.69 -1.73 -13.41
C LEU A 63 19.94 -2.52 -12.12
N VAL A 64 19.55 -3.80 -12.08
CA VAL A 64 19.75 -4.68 -10.91
C VAL A 64 21.23 -4.79 -10.54
N LYS A 65 22.15 -4.83 -11.52
CA LYS A 65 23.60 -4.87 -11.28
C LYS A 65 24.11 -3.68 -10.46
N GLY A 66 23.54 -2.50 -10.67
CA GLY A 66 23.91 -1.27 -9.95
C GLY A 66 23.11 -1.00 -8.68
N ALA A 67 22.11 -1.83 -8.40
CA ALA A 67 21.21 -1.67 -7.26
C ALA A 67 21.74 -2.35 -6.00
N THR A 68 21.34 -1.85 -4.83
CA THR A 68 21.65 -2.46 -3.54
C THR A 68 20.61 -3.50 -3.11
N SER A 69 19.42 -3.47 -3.72
CA SER A 69 18.29 -4.33 -3.38
C SER A 69 17.30 -4.36 -4.54
N VAL A 70 16.54 -5.43 -4.62
CA VAL A 70 15.36 -5.53 -5.47
C VAL A 70 14.14 -5.75 -4.59
N GLU A 71 13.06 -5.02 -4.84
CA GLU A 71 11.76 -5.22 -4.20
C GLU A 71 10.75 -5.67 -5.26
N LEU A 72 10.19 -6.86 -5.04
CA LEU A 72 9.12 -7.40 -5.88
C LEU A 72 7.80 -6.93 -5.29
N LYS A 73 6.97 -6.27 -6.10
CA LYS A 73 5.70 -5.66 -5.67
C LYS A 73 4.56 -6.15 -6.54
N LEU A 74 3.39 -6.28 -5.94
CA LEU A 74 2.14 -6.47 -6.66
C LEU A 74 0.96 -5.79 -5.95
N SER A 75 0.05 -5.26 -6.73
CA SER A 75 -1.27 -4.83 -6.28
C SER A 75 -2.20 -6.05 -6.17
N VAL A 76 -2.91 -6.16 -5.05
CA VAL A 76 -3.95 -7.17 -4.80
C VAL A 76 -5.32 -6.50 -4.94
N PRO A 77 -6.29 -7.13 -5.64
CA PRO A 77 -7.63 -6.57 -5.76
C PRO A 77 -8.35 -6.54 -4.42
N VAL A 78 -9.00 -5.41 -4.11
CA VAL A 78 -9.79 -5.22 -2.88
C VAL A 78 -10.93 -6.26 -2.78
N GLY A 79 -11.44 -6.76 -3.91
CA GLY A 79 -12.48 -7.79 -3.99
C GLY A 79 -12.00 -9.24 -3.96
N ALA A 80 -10.68 -9.51 -3.91
CA ALA A 80 -10.12 -10.87 -3.92
C ALA A 80 -10.31 -11.63 -2.59
N GLY A 81 -11.08 -11.08 -1.65
CA GLY A 81 -11.60 -11.78 -0.49
C GLY A 81 -10.69 -11.73 0.74
N SER A 82 -11.31 -11.48 1.89
CA SER A 82 -10.72 -11.58 3.24
C SER A 82 -9.91 -12.88 3.45
N ALA A 83 -10.28 -13.98 2.76
CA ALA A 83 -9.56 -15.25 2.78
C ALA A 83 -8.14 -15.18 2.19
N THR A 84 -7.94 -14.43 1.11
CA THR A 84 -6.64 -14.27 0.41
C THR A 84 -5.66 -13.45 1.25
N VAL A 85 -6.18 -12.45 1.95
CA VAL A 85 -5.43 -11.58 2.87
C VAL A 85 -5.09 -12.34 4.17
N LYS A 86 -6.00 -13.17 4.69
CA LYS A 86 -5.74 -14.08 5.81
C LYS A 86 -4.69 -15.15 5.46
N GLY A 87 -4.69 -15.66 4.23
CA GLY A 87 -3.68 -16.62 3.73
C GLY A 87 -2.25 -16.07 3.73
N LEU A 88 -2.11 -14.75 3.58
CA LEU A 88 -0.82 -14.04 3.70
C LEU A 88 -0.43 -13.69 5.13
N GLY A 89 -1.22 -14.10 6.13
CA GLY A 89 -1.01 -13.74 7.52
C GLY A 89 -1.23 -12.26 7.81
N PHE A 90 -2.06 -11.56 7.02
CA PHE A 90 -2.48 -10.22 7.39
C PHE A 90 -3.57 -10.28 8.43
N ASP A 91 -3.21 -9.82 9.61
CA ASP A 91 -4.14 -9.46 10.66
C ASP A 91 -4.25 -7.92 10.69
N PRO A 92 -5.41 -7.33 10.36
CA PRO A 92 -5.60 -5.88 10.44
C PRO A 92 -5.52 -5.34 11.87
N VAL A 93 -5.75 -6.17 12.88
CA VAL A 93 -5.66 -5.78 14.30
C VAL A 93 -4.20 -5.57 14.69
N GLU A 94 -3.33 -6.47 14.24
CA GLU A 94 -1.88 -6.42 14.51
C GLU A 94 -1.11 -5.59 13.48
N ALA A 95 -1.77 -5.11 12.42
CA ALA A 95 -1.15 -4.28 11.41
C ALA A 95 -0.76 -2.93 12.01
N GLN A 96 0.50 -2.53 11.84
CA GLN A 96 0.99 -1.26 12.38
C GLN A 96 0.41 -0.07 11.59
N PRO A 97 -0.39 0.80 12.23
CA PRO A 97 -0.90 2.00 11.60
C PRO A 97 0.20 3.02 11.31
N ARG A 98 0.06 3.69 10.17
CA ARG A 98 0.95 4.76 9.71
C ARG A 98 0.15 5.85 9.00
N GLN A 99 0.71 7.04 8.95
CA GLN A 99 0.28 8.12 8.04
C GLN A 99 1.42 8.43 7.09
N ALA A 100 1.12 8.55 5.80
CA ALA A 100 2.07 8.99 4.77
C ALA A 100 1.70 10.37 4.26
N PHE A 101 2.69 11.26 4.20
CA PHE A 101 2.57 12.63 3.72
C PHE A 101 3.59 12.85 2.61
N PHE A 102 3.16 13.41 1.49
CA PHE A 102 4.04 13.82 0.40
C PHE A 102 4.17 15.33 0.38
N PHE A 103 5.27 15.83 -0.19
CA PHE A 103 5.53 17.25 -0.34
C PHE A 103 5.93 17.51 -1.79
N ASP A 104 5.17 18.35 -2.47
CA ASP A 104 5.38 18.73 -3.87
C ASP A 104 4.80 20.13 -4.09
N THR A 105 5.00 20.73 -5.27
CA THR A 105 4.27 21.92 -5.66
C THR A 105 2.82 21.56 -6.03
N PRO A 106 1.88 22.52 -6.04
CA PRO A 106 0.49 22.27 -6.44
C PRO A 106 0.32 21.67 -7.84
N ASP A 107 1.30 21.86 -8.72
CA ASP A 107 1.32 21.32 -10.08
C ASP A 107 2.20 20.07 -10.24
N LEU A 108 2.69 19.48 -9.13
CA LEU A 108 3.51 18.27 -9.09
C LEU A 108 4.86 18.39 -9.82
N ALA A 109 5.52 19.54 -9.71
CA ALA A 109 6.77 19.81 -10.41
C ALA A 109 7.93 18.90 -9.96
N LEU A 110 8.00 18.52 -8.67
CA LEU A 110 9.00 17.55 -8.21
C LEU A 110 8.74 16.18 -8.82
N ASN A 111 7.51 15.67 -8.72
CA ASN A 111 7.16 14.36 -9.26
C ASN A 111 7.36 14.29 -10.78
N LYS A 112 7.04 15.36 -11.52
CA LYS A 112 7.35 15.46 -12.97
C LYS A 112 8.84 15.39 -13.26
N ALA A 113 9.67 15.95 -12.37
CA ALA A 113 11.13 15.87 -12.44
C ALA A 113 11.70 14.56 -11.86
N GLY A 114 10.84 13.64 -11.41
CA GLY A 114 11.25 12.37 -10.82
C GLY A 114 11.76 12.49 -9.37
N VAL A 115 11.51 13.61 -8.69
CA VAL A 115 11.87 13.82 -7.28
C VAL A 115 10.63 13.58 -6.41
N VAL A 116 10.79 12.82 -5.32
CA VAL A 116 9.74 12.56 -4.34
C VAL A 116 10.24 12.88 -2.95
N VAL A 117 9.53 13.74 -2.24
CA VAL A 117 9.74 14.02 -0.81
C VAL A 117 8.56 13.46 -0.03
N ARG A 118 8.83 12.63 0.98
CA ARG A 118 7.78 12.01 1.79
C ARG A 118 8.20 11.90 3.25
N ALA A 119 7.25 12.15 4.14
CA ALA A 119 7.35 11.82 5.56
C ALA A 119 6.32 10.75 5.94
N ARG A 120 6.63 9.95 6.95
CA ARG A 120 5.70 9.01 7.55
C ARG A 120 5.68 9.17 9.05
N ARG A 121 4.48 9.18 9.61
CA ARG A 121 4.25 9.00 11.05
C ARG A 121 3.88 7.55 11.31
N ILE A 122 4.47 6.96 12.33
CA ILE A 122 4.35 5.53 12.63
C ILE A 122 3.76 5.39 14.04
N GLN A 123 2.83 4.45 14.22
CA GLN A 123 2.36 4.08 15.56
C GLN A 123 3.55 3.68 16.44
N GLY A 124 3.56 4.15 17.69
CA GLY A 124 4.68 3.97 18.62
C GLY A 124 5.52 5.24 18.82
N GLY A 125 5.23 6.31 18.06
CA GLY A 125 5.88 7.62 18.25
C GLY A 125 7.01 7.91 17.27
N ASP A 126 7.42 6.92 16.47
CA ASP A 126 8.45 7.07 15.44
C ASP A 126 7.93 7.77 14.18
N GLY A 127 8.88 8.28 13.40
CA GLY A 127 8.67 8.76 12.05
C GLY A 127 9.86 8.48 11.15
N ASP A 128 9.63 8.59 9.84
CA ASP A 128 10.72 8.55 8.88
C ASP A 128 10.47 9.52 7.72
N THR A 129 11.56 9.93 7.07
CA THR A 129 11.54 10.76 5.88
C THR A 129 12.28 10.10 4.75
N VAL A 130 11.93 10.47 3.52
CA VAL A 130 12.67 10.05 2.33
C VAL A 130 12.68 11.18 1.30
N VAL A 131 13.84 11.36 0.68
CA VAL A 131 14.00 12.09 -0.59
C VAL A 131 14.45 11.05 -1.63
N LYS A 132 13.71 10.91 -2.73
CA LYS A 132 13.91 9.84 -3.71
C LYS A 132 13.94 10.40 -5.13
N LEU A 133 14.82 9.83 -5.97
CA LEU A 133 14.82 9.97 -7.42
C LEU A 133 14.19 8.73 -8.05
N ARG A 134 13.30 8.94 -9.02
CA ARG A 134 12.56 7.88 -9.70
C ARG A 134 12.01 8.40 -11.05
N PRO A 135 12.39 7.80 -12.20
CA PRO A 135 13.39 6.73 -12.36
C PRO A 135 14.83 7.25 -12.18
N VAL A 136 15.79 6.34 -12.05
CA VAL A 136 17.21 6.66 -12.11
C VAL A 136 18.02 5.56 -12.78
N ASP A 137 19.12 5.93 -13.43
CA ASP A 137 20.17 4.98 -13.81
C ASP A 137 21.20 4.90 -12.67
N PRO A 138 21.42 3.73 -12.05
CA PRO A 138 22.45 3.57 -11.02
C PRO A 138 23.85 4.04 -11.43
N ALA A 139 24.19 4.00 -12.72
CA ALA A 139 25.49 4.42 -13.22
C ALA A 139 25.70 5.94 -13.15
N THR A 140 24.62 6.74 -13.16
CA THR A 140 24.70 8.21 -13.06
C THR A 140 24.68 8.71 -11.61
N ILE A 141 24.46 7.80 -10.65
CA ILE A 141 24.48 8.12 -9.23
C ILE A 141 25.91 8.20 -8.72
N ASP A 142 26.21 9.34 -8.12
CA ASP A 142 27.46 9.62 -7.42
C ASP A 142 27.84 8.44 -6.49
N PRO A 143 28.98 7.78 -6.74
CA PRO A 143 29.41 6.60 -6.00
C PRO A 143 29.60 6.89 -4.51
N ASP A 144 29.92 8.13 -4.15
CA ASP A 144 30.17 8.53 -2.77
C ASP A 144 28.93 8.41 -1.88
N LEU A 145 27.73 8.58 -2.48
CA LEU A 145 26.46 8.43 -1.76
C LEU A 145 26.27 7.00 -1.23
N ARG A 146 26.84 6.00 -1.89
CA ARG A 146 26.76 4.59 -1.48
C ARG A 146 27.50 4.28 -0.18
N ARG A 147 28.39 5.18 0.28
CA ARG A 147 29.06 5.05 1.59
C ARG A 147 28.11 5.31 2.76
N SER A 148 27.01 6.03 2.55
CA SER A 148 26.02 6.29 3.59
C SER A 148 25.06 5.10 3.74
N ALA A 149 24.92 4.57 4.95
CA ALA A 149 23.92 3.54 5.26
C ALA A 149 22.46 4.04 5.08
N ALA A 150 22.25 5.36 5.07
CA ALA A 150 20.96 5.98 4.82
C ALA A 150 20.59 6.03 3.33
N PHE A 151 21.55 5.79 2.43
CA PHE A 151 21.35 5.82 0.99
C PHE A 151 21.06 4.42 0.44
N LYS A 152 20.11 4.33 -0.48
CA LYS A 152 19.72 3.06 -1.11
C LYS A 152 19.39 3.26 -2.58
N ILE A 153 19.91 2.35 -3.41
CA ILE A 153 19.44 2.15 -4.80
C ILE A 153 18.60 0.87 -4.83
N GLU A 154 17.35 0.98 -5.25
CA GLU A 154 16.39 -0.12 -5.24
C GLU A 154 15.71 -0.25 -6.59
N VAL A 155 15.64 -1.48 -7.12
CA VAL A 155 14.77 -1.80 -8.27
C VAL A 155 13.45 -2.31 -7.73
N ASP A 156 12.39 -1.56 -7.99
CA ASP A 156 11.02 -2.01 -7.78
C ASP A 156 10.56 -2.76 -9.03
N ALA A 157 10.34 -4.07 -8.92
CA ALA A 157 9.83 -4.90 -10.01
C ALA A 157 8.36 -5.26 -9.75
N MET A 158 7.51 -4.99 -10.74
CA MET A 158 6.08 -5.26 -10.71
C MET A 158 5.69 -6.10 -11.93
N PRO A 159 4.54 -6.80 -11.91
CA PRO A 159 4.01 -7.39 -13.13
C PRO A 159 3.89 -6.31 -14.23
N GLY A 160 4.48 -6.57 -15.40
CA GLY A 160 4.44 -5.66 -16.55
C GLY A 160 5.45 -4.50 -16.54
N GLY A 161 6.24 -4.29 -15.48
CA GLY A 161 7.21 -3.19 -15.47
C GLY A 161 8.19 -3.20 -14.30
N PHE A 162 9.16 -2.30 -14.35
CA PHE A 162 10.11 -2.08 -13.26
C PHE A 162 10.53 -0.61 -13.23
N VAL A 163 11.08 -0.20 -12.10
CA VAL A 163 11.67 1.13 -11.96
C VAL A 163 12.79 1.10 -10.94
N CYS A 164 13.94 1.67 -11.32
CA CYS A 164 15.03 1.88 -10.39
C CYS A 164 14.88 3.24 -9.72
N SER A 165 15.12 3.30 -8.41
CA SER A 165 15.08 4.51 -7.61
C SER A 165 16.34 4.64 -6.76
N ALA A 166 16.82 5.86 -6.58
CA ALA A 166 17.81 6.22 -5.58
C ALA A 166 17.12 6.98 -4.45
N SER A 167 17.43 6.68 -3.19
CA SER A 167 16.75 7.31 -2.05
C SER A 167 17.65 7.55 -0.87
N PHE A 168 17.51 8.71 -0.24
CA PHE A 168 18.04 9.04 1.07
C PHE A 168 16.94 8.96 2.12
N LYS A 169 17.11 8.06 3.08
CA LYS A 169 16.22 7.91 4.21
C LYS A 169 16.70 8.76 5.39
N GLY A 170 15.75 9.29 6.13
CA GLY A 170 15.98 9.98 7.39
C GLY A 170 15.08 9.41 8.47
N THR A 171 15.49 9.61 9.71
CA THR A 171 14.70 9.29 10.90
C THR A 171 14.19 10.58 11.51
N CYS A 172 12.97 10.55 12.04
CA CYS A 172 12.40 11.64 12.81
C CYS A 172 11.41 11.04 13.82
N THR A 173 10.78 11.87 14.64
CA THR A 173 9.67 11.48 15.49
C THR A 173 8.35 11.67 14.75
N GLY A 174 7.33 10.94 15.19
CA GLY A 174 5.96 11.15 14.76
C GLY A 174 5.39 12.50 15.22
N GLN A 175 5.97 13.13 16.24
CA GLN A 175 5.61 14.49 16.65
C GLN A 175 6.10 15.52 15.63
N GLU A 176 7.38 15.44 15.23
CA GLU A 176 7.94 16.36 14.24
C GLU A 176 7.19 16.27 12.89
N VAL A 177 6.71 15.08 12.49
CA VAL A 177 5.85 14.94 11.30
C VAL A 177 4.53 15.68 11.48
N ARG A 178 3.93 15.64 12.68
CA ARG A 178 2.70 16.42 12.98
C ARG A 178 2.97 17.91 12.96
N ASP A 179 4.11 18.34 13.51
CA ASP A 179 4.47 19.77 13.56
C ASP A 179 4.69 20.34 12.15
N VAL A 180 5.26 19.57 11.22
CA VAL A 180 5.29 19.96 9.80
C VAL A 180 3.90 19.98 9.19
N ALA A 181 3.09 18.94 9.44
CA ALA A 181 1.76 18.84 8.86
C ALA A 181 0.81 19.97 9.31
N SER A 182 0.99 20.50 10.53
CA SER A 182 0.23 21.63 11.06
C SER A 182 0.83 23.00 10.72
N GLY A 183 2.03 23.05 10.12
CA GLY A 183 2.76 24.29 9.84
C GLY A 183 3.53 24.86 11.03
N ALA A 184 3.52 24.20 12.20
CA ALA A 184 4.30 24.61 13.37
C ALA A 184 5.82 24.47 13.19
N MET A 185 6.26 23.57 12.28
CA MET A 185 7.67 23.40 11.92
C MET A 185 7.85 23.45 10.39
N PRO A 186 8.85 24.17 9.85
CA PRO A 186 9.14 24.13 8.43
C PRO A 186 9.69 22.75 7.99
N LEU A 187 9.27 22.25 6.82
CA LEU A 187 9.69 20.96 6.25
C LEU A 187 11.22 20.78 6.25
N ARG A 188 11.97 21.84 5.97
CA ARG A 188 13.43 21.81 5.94
C ARG A 188 14.07 21.35 7.26
N LYS A 189 13.41 21.57 8.41
CA LYS A 189 13.90 21.10 9.72
C LYS A 189 13.67 19.62 9.95
N LEU A 190 12.68 19.02 9.29
CA LEU A 190 12.39 17.58 9.36
C LEU A 190 13.41 16.72 8.58
N LEU A 191 14.09 17.32 7.60
CA LEU A 191 15.03 16.62 6.72
C LEU A 191 16.47 16.75 7.23
N SER A 192 17.19 15.64 7.19
CA SER A 192 18.63 15.59 7.50
C SER A 192 19.47 16.48 6.58
N LYS A 193 20.73 16.73 6.94
CA LYS A 193 21.66 17.50 6.11
C LYS A 193 21.88 16.84 4.75
N GLU A 194 22.01 15.52 4.74
CA GLU A 194 22.22 14.68 3.56
C GLU A 194 20.99 14.68 2.66
N GLN A 195 19.79 14.57 3.22
CA GLN A 195 18.54 14.67 2.46
C GLN A 195 18.36 16.05 1.81
N ARG A 196 18.74 17.13 2.51
CA ARG A 196 18.70 18.48 1.95
C ARG A 196 19.70 18.62 0.81
N ALA A 197 20.95 18.18 0.99
CA ALA A 197 21.94 18.20 -0.09
C ALA A 197 21.51 17.35 -1.30
N PHE A 198 20.90 16.19 -1.06
CA PHE A 198 20.36 15.34 -2.12
C PHE A 198 19.17 16.00 -2.82
N TYR A 199 18.29 16.67 -2.09
CA TYR A 199 17.22 17.47 -2.68
C TYR A 199 17.79 18.61 -3.53
N ASP A 200 18.69 19.43 -2.98
CA ASP A 200 19.24 20.62 -3.65
C ASP A 200 19.98 20.25 -4.95
N LYS A 201 20.61 19.08 -5.01
CA LYS A 201 21.30 18.57 -6.20
C LYS A 201 20.35 18.14 -7.33
N HIS A 202 19.11 17.77 -7.01
CA HIS A 202 18.24 17.06 -7.94
C HIS A 202 16.86 17.71 -8.16
N ALA A 203 16.41 18.58 -7.26
CA ALA A 203 15.20 19.35 -7.45
C ALA A 203 15.38 20.34 -8.62
N PRO A 204 14.31 20.62 -9.40
CA PRO A 204 14.37 21.66 -10.42
C PRO A 204 14.77 23.01 -9.84
N ALA A 205 15.50 23.80 -10.65
CA ALA A 205 15.97 25.12 -10.26
C ALA A 205 14.81 25.99 -9.75
N GLY A 206 15.02 26.65 -8.61
CA GLY A 206 14.04 27.55 -8.01
C GLY A 206 12.91 26.87 -7.23
N ILE A 207 12.86 25.55 -7.14
CA ILE A 207 11.89 24.84 -6.27
C ILE A 207 12.52 24.57 -4.91
N THR A 208 12.38 25.52 -4.00
CA THR A 208 12.82 25.40 -2.61
C THR A 208 11.76 24.70 -1.75
N MET A 209 12.17 24.09 -0.64
CA MET A 209 11.28 23.28 0.21
C MET A 209 10.10 24.06 0.82
N ASP A 210 10.23 25.38 0.98
CA ASP A 210 9.17 26.29 1.44
C ASP A 210 8.08 26.53 0.39
N LYS A 211 8.32 26.19 -0.87
CA LYS A 211 7.31 26.23 -1.95
C LYS A 211 6.47 24.95 -2.03
N LEU A 212 6.81 23.93 -1.25
CA LEU A 212 6.12 22.64 -1.28
C LEU A 212 4.89 22.70 -0.38
N VAL A 213 3.78 22.15 -0.87
CA VAL A 213 2.55 21.95 -0.13
C VAL A 213 2.45 20.52 0.39
N LEU A 214 1.70 20.34 1.48
CA LEU A 214 1.42 19.03 2.05
C LEU A 214 0.36 18.30 1.21
N LEU A 215 0.68 17.10 0.75
CA LEU A 215 -0.22 16.19 0.05
C LEU A 215 -0.44 14.94 0.91
N GLY A 216 -1.60 14.84 1.55
CA GLY A 216 -1.91 13.78 2.50
C GLY A 216 -2.80 14.26 3.66
N PRO A 217 -2.89 13.48 4.75
CA PRO A 217 -2.29 12.15 4.93
C PRO A 217 -3.04 11.05 4.18
N THR A 218 -2.29 10.04 3.71
CA THR A 218 -2.86 8.71 3.44
C THR A 218 -2.69 7.83 4.66
N PHE A 219 -3.75 7.15 5.08
CA PHE A 219 -3.66 6.17 6.15
C PHE A 219 -3.15 4.85 5.59
N VAL A 220 -2.21 4.21 6.30
CA VAL A 220 -1.59 2.96 5.84
C VAL A 220 -1.56 1.96 6.98
N LEU A 221 -2.08 0.76 6.74
CA LEU A 221 -1.86 -0.41 7.61
C LEU A 221 -0.70 -1.22 7.02
N LYS A 222 0.32 -1.50 7.83
CA LYS A 222 1.47 -2.30 7.40
C LYS A 222 1.66 -3.51 8.29
N THR A 223 1.73 -4.68 7.66
CA THR A 223 2.11 -5.93 8.32
C THR A 223 3.37 -6.49 7.68
N LYS A 224 4.25 -7.06 8.51
CA LYS A 224 5.38 -7.85 8.05
C LYS A 224 5.18 -9.27 8.54
N HIS A 225 4.96 -10.19 7.62
CA HIS A 225 4.79 -11.60 7.88
C HIS A 225 6.08 -12.35 7.49
N GLN A 226 6.46 -13.35 8.29
CA GLN A 226 7.52 -14.29 7.96
C GLN A 226 6.88 -15.66 7.76
N PRO A 227 6.71 -16.13 6.50
CA PRO A 227 6.24 -17.48 6.23
C PRO A 227 7.22 -18.52 6.79
N LYS A 228 6.76 -19.76 6.92
CA LYS A 228 7.64 -20.88 7.24
C LYS A 228 8.67 -21.03 6.13
N ALA A 229 9.94 -21.24 6.48
CA ALA A 229 11.04 -21.25 5.52
C ALA A 229 10.86 -22.27 4.37
N LYS A 230 10.18 -23.39 4.64
CA LYS A 230 9.82 -24.42 3.64
C LYS A 230 8.77 -23.97 2.62
N GLU A 231 8.01 -22.93 2.93
CA GLU A 231 6.97 -22.37 2.07
C GLU A 231 7.48 -21.14 1.31
N PHE A 232 8.21 -20.27 2.02
CA PHE A 232 8.94 -19.13 1.49
C PHE A 232 9.93 -18.63 2.55
N ASP A 233 11.19 -18.43 2.18
CA ASP A 233 12.31 -18.21 3.09
C ASP A 233 12.58 -16.72 3.41
N ARG A 234 11.67 -15.81 3.01
CA ARG A 234 11.85 -14.36 3.13
C ARG A 234 10.64 -13.66 3.74
N PRO A 235 10.86 -12.48 4.36
CA PRO A 235 9.74 -11.67 4.82
C PRO A 235 8.85 -11.21 3.67
N ILE A 236 7.55 -11.16 3.94
CA ILE A 236 6.53 -10.58 3.09
C ILE A 236 5.97 -9.35 3.81
N VAL A 237 5.84 -8.26 3.08
CA VAL A 237 5.24 -7.02 3.57
C VAL A 237 3.92 -6.83 2.85
N LEU A 238 2.86 -6.64 3.63
CA LEU A 238 1.56 -6.22 3.12
C LEU A 238 1.29 -4.79 3.59
N GLU A 239 0.90 -3.92 2.66
CA GLU A 239 0.47 -2.55 2.95
C GLU A 239 -0.93 -2.32 2.38
N VAL A 240 -1.84 -1.82 3.22
CA VAL A 240 -3.16 -1.34 2.80
C VAL A 240 -3.15 0.19 2.90
N TRP A 241 -3.23 0.86 1.76
CA TRP A 241 -3.31 2.31 1.64
C TRP A 241 -4.78 2.69 1.52
N ILE A 242 -5.28 3.47 2.47
CA ILE A 242 -6.69 3.86 2.58
C ILE A 242 -6.78 5.36 2.32
N TYR A 243 -7.49 5.71 1.26
CA TYR A 243 -7.70 7.10 0.84
C TYR A 243 -8.96 7.70 1.50
N PRO A 244 -9.03 9.04 1.62
CA PRO A 244 -10.17 9.74 2.21
C PRO A 244 -11.54 9.45 1.55
N ASP A 245 -11.58 9.05 0.28
CA ASP A 245 -12.81 8.70 -0.43
C ASP A 245 -13.25 7.24 -0.20
N GLY A 246 -12.53 6.50 0.64
CA GLY A 246 -12.76 5.07 0.91
C GLY A 246 -12.13 4.13 -0.11
N SER A 247 -11.52 4.65 -1.19
CA SER A 247 -10.75 3.81 -2.11
C SER A 247 -9.50 3.26 -1.42
N MET A 248 -9.04 2.08 -1.86
CA MET A 248 -7.91 1.40 -1.24
C MET A 248 -6.98 0.78 -2.27
N ILE A 249 -5.68 0.76 -1.94
CA ILE A 249 -4.67 -0.03 -2.63
C ILE A 249 -4.10 -1.03 -1.64
N ILE A 250 -4.10 -2.31 -2.00
CA ILE A 250 -3.42 -3.37 -1.26
C ILE A 250 -2.16 -3.74 -2.04
N GLU A 251 -0.99 -3.60 -1.42
CA GLU A 251 0.30 -3.97 -2.00
C GLU A 251 0.91 -5.13 -1.19
N VAL A 252 1.39 -6.16 -1.89
CA VAL A 252 2.20 -7.23 -1.30
C VAL A 252 3.59 -7.16 -1.90
N SER A 253 4.60 -7.29 -1.05
CA SER A 253 5.99 -7.20 -1.50
C SER A 253 6.95 -8.08 -0.73
N THR A 254 8.08 -8.37 -1.36
CA THR A 254 9.24 -8.99 -0.73
C THR A 254 10.52 -8.41 -1.31
N LYS A 255 11.63 -8.48 -0.56
CA LYS A 255 12.92 -7.94 -1.00
C LYS A 255 13.95 -9.06 -1.14
N CYS A 256 14.86 -8.88 -2.08
CA CYS A 256 16.02 -9.76 -2.26
C CYS A 256 17.27 -8.98 -2.65
N LEU A 257 18.41 -9.65 -2.58
CA LEU A 257 19.65 -9.13 -3.11
C LEU A 257 19.66 -9.22 -4.64
N PRO A 258 20.38 -8.33 -5.35
CA PRO A 258 20.48 -8.35 -6.80
C PRO A 258 20.78 -9.74 -7.40
N LYS A 259 21.76 -10.45 -6.84
CA LYS A 259 22.18 -11.80 -7.29
C LYS A 259 21.10 -12.88 -7.17
N GLU A 260 20.08 -12.66 -6.35
CA GLU A 260 19.02 -13.63 -6.05
C GLU A 260 17.76 -13.38 -6.89
N THR A 261 17.72 -12.26 -7.63
CA THR A 261 16.51 -11.69 -8.23
C THR A 261 15.74 -12.71 -9.06
N TYR A 262 16.43 -13.48 -9.92
CA TYR A 262 15.79 -14.48 -10.78
C TYR A 262 15.06 -15.55 -9.96
N LYS A 263 15.73 -16.13 -8.96
CA LYS A 263 15.17 -17.17 -8.10
C LYS A 263 13.99 -16.63 -7.30
N VAL A 264 14.15 -15.48 -6.66
CA VAL A 264 13.12 -14.91 -5.79
C VAL A 264 11.88 -14.47 -6.56
N ILE A 265 12.02 -14.01 -7.81
CA ILE A 265 10.86 -13.73 -8.68
C ILE A 265 10.03 -15.00 -8.88
N TYR A 266 10.67 -16.13 -9.17
CA TYR A 266 9.97 -17.40 -9.38
C TYR A 266 9.30 -17.88 -8.08
N ASP A 267 10.06 -17.97 -6.98
CA ASP A 267 9.57 -18.47 -5.70
C ASP A 267 8.44 -17.60 -5.14
N PHE A 268 8.53 -16.28 -5.30
CA PHE A 268 7.50 -15.38 -4.83
C PHE A 268 6.21 -15.52 -5.65
N LYS A 269 6.30 -15.65 -6.97
CA LYS A 269 5.13 -15.92 -7.82
C LYS A 269 4.46 -17.25 -7.47
N ASP A 270 5.25 -18.30 -7.28
CA ASP A 270 4.75 -19.61 -6.84
C ASP A 270 4.07 -19.52 -5.47
N TYR A 271 4.71 -18.88 -4.49
CA TYR A 271 4.14 -18.66 -3.17
C TYR A 271 2.79 -17.93 -3.24
N LEU A 272 2.71 -16.85 -4.01
CA LEU A 272 1.47 -16.09 -4.18
C LEU A 272 0.37 -16.93 -4.83
N SER A 273 0.72 -17.69 -5.86
CA SER A 273 -0.21 -18.59 -6.56
C SER A 273 -0.77 -19.67 -5.63
N ARG A 274 0.09 -20.31 -4.82
CA ARG A 274 -0.33 -21.31 -3.82
C ARG A 274 -1.24 -20.74 -2.73
N ASN A 275 -1.14 -19.44 -2.47
CA ASN A 275 -2.00 -18.71 -1.53
C ASN A 275 -3.21 -18.04 -2.21
N GLY A 276 -3.51 -18.38 -3.46
CA GLY A 276 -4.72 -17.92 -4.17
C GLY A 276 -4.67 -16.46 -4.63
N ILE A 277 -3.50 -15.83 -4.67
CA ILE A 277 -3.35 -14.43 -5.05
C ILE A 277 -3.14 -14.33 -6.56
N ALA A 278 -4.15 -13.83 -7.25
CA ALA A 278 -4.07 -13.58 -8.69
C ALA A 278 -3.14 -12.39 -8.99
N ILE A 279 -2.20 -12.60 -9.92
CA ILE A 279 -1.32 -11.54 -10.43
C ILE A 279 -2.02 -10.84 -11.59
N LEU A 280 -2.62 -9.69 -11.31
CA LEU A 280 -3.38 -8.94 -12.31
C LEU A 280 -2.53 -7.99 -13.14
N VAL A 281 -3.04 -7.61 -14.32
CA VAL A 281 -2.42 -6.58 -15.19
C VAL A 281 -2.42 -5.19 -14.53
N ASP A 282 -3.48 -4.84 -13.81
CA ASP A 282 -3.58 -3.52 -13.21
C ASP A 282 -2.69 -3.43 -11.97
N GLN A 283 -1.65 -2.63 -12.09
CA GLN A 283 -0.60 -2.46 -11.09
C GLN A 283 -0.43 -0.97 -10.83
N SER A 284 -0.98 -0.49 -9.72
CA SER A 284 -0.95 0.92 -9.35
C SER A 284 0.22 1.20 -8.40
N ALA A 285 1.11 2.11 -8.80
CA ALA A 285 2.18 2.54 -7.93
C ALA A 285 1.63 3.51 -6.87
N LYS A 286 1.63 3.09 -5.60
CA LYS A 286 1.09 3.86 -4.45
C LYS A 286 1.47 5.33 -4.42
N THR A 287 2.72 5.68 -4.75
CA THR A 287 3.18 7.07 -4.78
C THR A 287 2.50 7.89 -5.87
N LYS A 288 2.39 7.36 -7.09
CA LYS A 288 1.76 8.09 -8.21
C LYS A 288 0.28 8.30 -7.91
N THR A 289 -0.41 7.24 -7.49
CA THR A 289 -1.84 7.32 -7.16
C THR A 289 -2.11 8.30 -6.03
N ALA A 290 -1.27 8.33 -4.98
CA ALA A 290 -1.43 9.29 -3.90
C ALA A 290 -1.23 10.73 -4.37
N LEU A 291 -0.16 11.02 -5.12
CA LEU A 291 0.12 12.37 -5.61
C LEU A 291 -1.01 12.89 -6.53
N GLU A 292 -1.49 12.05 -7.45
CA GLU A 292 -2.60 12.39 -8.34
C GLU A 292 -3.90 12.65 -7.56
N PHE A 293 -4.21 11.79 -6.58
CA PHE A 293 -5.38 11.93 -5.72
C PHE A 293 -5.40 13.25 -4.95
N TYR A 294 -4.33 13.55 -4.19
CA TYR A 294 -4.32 14.76 -3.35
C TYR A 294 -4.20 16.04 -4.18
N THR A 295 -3.54 16.00 -5.33
CA THR A 295 -3.50 17.16 -6.24
C THR A 295 -4.87 17.46 -6.81
N ALA A 296 -5.64 16.44 -7.21
CA ALA A 296 -7.01 16.63 -7.65
C ALA A 296 -7.88 17.23 -6.55
N ARG A 297 -7.76 16.74 -5.31
CA ARG A 297 -8.46 17.27 -4.14
C ARG A 297 -8.09 18.72 -3.81
N LEU A 298 -6.80 19.06 -3.92
CA LEU A 298 -6.31 20.42 -3.68
C LEU A 298 -6.92 21.41 -4.68
N LYS A 299 -7.08 21.00 -5.94
CA LYS A 299 -7.73 21.80 -6.99
C LYS A 299 -9.25 21.94 -6.78
N SER A 300 -9.90 20.96 -6.16
CA SER A 300 -11.35 20.99 -5.91
C SER A 300 -11.76 21.73 -4.63
N GLY A 301 -10.82 22.36 -3.91
CA GLY A 301 -11.12 23.17 -2.73
C GLY A 301 -11.24 22.41 -1.40
N GLY A 302 -10.81 21.15 -1.35
CA GLY A 302 -10.81 20.33 -0.13
C GLY A 302 -11.97 19.36 -0.02
#